data_AF-A0A9E2ZX04-F1
#
_entry.id   AF-A0A9E2ZX04-F1
#
_cell.length_a   1.000
_cell.length_b   1.000
_cell.length_c   1.000
_cell.angle_alpha   90.00
_cell.angle_beta   90.00
_cell.angle_gamma   90.00
#
_symmetry.space_group_name_H-M   'P 1'
#
loop_
_entity.id
_entity.type
_entity.pdbx_description
1 polymer ?
#
loop_
_entity_poly.entity_id
_entity_poly.type
_entity_poly.pdbx_seq_one_letter_code
_entity_poly.pdbx_strand_id
1 'polypeptide(L)'
;MTGWPLRSGSLPEFARLAPPAGTSARLLLQRRGEAGPAEQVTGHIDVACEDRAALAAAHAALGGTILSAFPGWIVMADPVGRVYCLTGRDPAAGTLS
;
A
#
# COMPACT_ATOMS: atom_id res chain seq x y z
N MET A 1 16.34 9.68 10.77
CA MET A 1 15.63 8.44 10.35
C MET A 1 14.67 8.03 11.46
N THR A 2 13.54 7.37 11.14
CA THR A 2 12.37 7.18 12.02
C THR A 2 12.62 6.49 13.37
N GLY A 3 13.75 5.79 13.55
CA GLY A 3 14.05 5.01 14.76
C GLY A 3 13.25 3.70 14.86
N TRP A 4 12.43 3.37 13.85
CA TRP A 4 11.58 2.18 13.86
C TRP A 4 12.38 0.93 13.48
N PRO A 5 12.25 -0.18 14.23
CA PRO A 5 12.97 -1.41 13.90
C PRO A 5 12.56 -1.97 12.52
N LEU A 6 13.55 -2.29 11.68
CA LEU A 6 13.32 -2.99 10.42
C LEU A 6 13.04 -4.47 10.66
N ARG A 7 12.10 -5.04 9.91
CA ARG A 7 11.72 -6.47 9.95
C ARG A 7 11.56 -6.99 8.53
N SER A 8 11.95 -8.23 8.30
CA SER A 8 11.70 -8.90 7.02
C SER A 8 10.19 -9.07 6.77
N GLY A 9 9.79 -8.96 5.51
CA GLY A 9 8.43 -9.24 5.03
C GLY A 9 8.23 -10.72 4.71
N SER A 10 7.05 -11.05 4.18
CA SER A 10 6.69 -12.41 3.77
C SER A 10 7.39 -12.88 2.50
N LEU A 11 7.80 -11.96 1.63
CA LEU A 11 8.64 -12.24 0.46
C LEU A 11 9.99 -11.51 0.58
N PRO A 12 11.07 -12.01 -0.06
CA PRO A 12 12.42 -11.47 0.08
C PRO A 12 12.58 -10.01 -0.36
N GLU A 13 11.72 -9.52 -1.24
CA GLU A 13 11.69 -8.14 -1.70
C GLU A 13 11.03 -7.19 -0.71
N PHE A 14 10.30 -7.70 0.28
CA PHE A 14 9.57 -6.88 1.25
C PHE A 14 10.31 -6.78 2.59
N ALA A 15 10.32 -5.57 3.13
CA ALA A 15 10.70 -5.30 4.53
C ALA A 15 9.75 -4.25 5.12
N ARG A 16 9.49 -4.30 6.42
CA ARG A 16 8.60 -3.34 7.10
C ARG A 16 9.32 -2.66 8.25
N LEU A 17 9.02 -1.39 8.46
CA LEU A 17 9.39 -0.68 9.68
C LEU A 17 8.28 -0.90 10.71
N ALA A 18 8.63 -1.44 11.88
CA ALA A 18 7.68 -1.70 12.96
C ALA A 18 7.38 -0.39 13.71
N PRO A 19 6.19 0.21 13.54
CA PRO A 19 5.87 1.45 14.23
C PRO A 19 5.56 1.20 15.71
N PRO A 20 5.59 2.24 16.55
CA PRO A 20 5.04 2.18 17.89
C PRO A 20 3.57 1.74 17.90
N ALA A 21 3.12 1.14 18.99
CA ALA A 21 1.71 0.77 19.18
C ALA A 21 0.81 2.01 19.02
N GLY A 22 -0.36 1.82 18.40
CA GLY A 22 -1.32 2.90 18.12
C GLY A 22 -1.02 3.74 16.87
N THR A 23 0.07 3.48 16.15
CA THR A 23 0.37 4.18 14.89
C THR A 23 -0.48 3.62 13.74
N SER A 24 -1.26 4.49 13.08
CA SER A 24 -2.11 4.14 11.94
C SER A 24 -1.30 3.91 10.66
N ALA A 25 -0.23 4.70 10.47
CA ALA A 25 0.63 4.62 9.30
C ALA A 25 1.69 3.52 9.46
N ARG A 26 1.93 2.79 8.37
CA ARG A 26 2.94 1.73 8.29
C ARG A 26 3.81 1.97 7.06
N LEU A 27 5.07 1.59 7.14
CA LEU A 27 6.01 1.70 6.04
C LEU A 27 6.42 0.31 5.59
N LEU A 28 6.02 -0.04 4.38
CA LEU A 28 6.44 -1.23 3.65
C LEU A 28 7.46 -0.79 2.58
N LEU A 29 8.62 -1.42 2.57
CA LEU A 29 9.67 -1.23 1.60
C LEU A 29 9.63 -2.41 0.63
N GLN A 30 9.62 -2.13 -0.66
CA GLN A 30 9.68 -3.13 -1.72
C GLN A 30 10.90 -2.90 -2.59
N ARG A 31 11.72 -3.94 -2.77
CA ARG A 31 12.77 -3.95 -3.80
C ARG A 31 12.16 -4.33 -5.15
N ARG A 32 12.32 -3.48 -6.17
CA ARG A 32 11.75 -3.68 -7.53
C ARG A 32 12.72 -4.28 -8.56
N GLY A 33 13.96 -4.54 -8.17
CA GLY A 33 15.03 -5.03 -9.04
C GLY A 33 16.35 -4.30 -8.76
N GLU A 34 17.29 -4.40 -9.69
CA GLU A 34 18.45 -3.50 -9.71
C GLU A 34 18.00 -2.11 -10.16
N ALA A 35 18.39 -1.09 -9.42
CA ALA A 35 18.06 0.29 -9.76
C ALA A 35 18.86 0.75 -10.98
N GLY A 36 18.19 1.41 -11.92
CA GLY A 36 18.89 2.12 -12.98
C GLY A 36 19.72 3.30 -12.44
N PRO A 37 20.70 3.82 -13.20
CA PRO A 37 21.64 4.87 -12.74
C PRO A 37 21.02 6.15 -12.18
N ALA A 38 19.73 6.41 -12.47
CA ALA A 38 18.98 7.57 -12.02
C ALA A 38 17.55 7.22 -11.57
N GLU A 39 17.27 5.94 -11.27
CA GLU A 39 15.94 5.57 -10.80
C GLU A 39 15.71 6.10 -9.38
N GLN A 40 14.66 6.90 -9.22
CA GLN A 40 14.28 7.44 -7.93
C GLN A 40 13.44 6.43 -7.15
N VAL A 41 13.63 6.41 -5.84
CA VAL A 41 12.72 5.68 -4.94
C VAL A 41 11.33 6.32 -5.06
N THR A 42 10.34 5.49 -5.35
CA THR A 42 8.93 5.89 -5.40
C THR A 42 8.15 5.18 -4.30
N GLY A 43 6.96 5.69 -4.02
CA GLY A 43 6.03 5.07 -3.09
C GLY A 43 4.61 5.46 -3.43
N HIS A 44 3.67 4.63 -2.98
CA HIS A 44 2.24 4.92 -3.01
C HIS A 44 1.61 4.60 -1.67
N ILE A 45 0.38 5.06 -1.49
CA ILE A 45 -0.40 4.73 -0.30
C ILE A 45 -1.06 3.37 -0.51
N ASP A 46 -1.06 2.55 0.54
CA ASP A 46 -1.95 1.41 0.71
C ASP A 46 -3.06 1.82 1.66
N VAL A 47 -4.30 1.83 1.18
CA VAL A 47 -5.50 2.03 1.99
C VAL A 47 -5.97 0.65 2.46
N ALA A 48 -5.94 0.42 3.78
CA ALA A 48 -6.48 -0.78 4.39
C ALA A 48 -8.01 -0.72 4.40
N CYS A 49 -8.65 -1.79 3.93
CA CYS A 49 -10.10 -1.94 3.91
C CYS A 49 -10.51 -3.41 3.97
N GLU A 50 -11.68 -3.67 4.54
CA GLU A 50 -12.26 -5.01 4.63
C GLU A 50 -12.80 -5.46 3.25
N ASP A 51 -13.62 -4.61 2.61
CA ASP A 51 -14.16 -4.84 1.28
C ASP A 51 -13.51 -3.92 0.23
N ARG A 52 -12.50 -4.47 -0.45
CA ARG A 52 -11.77 -3.79 -1.52
C ARG A 52 -12.66 -3.47 -2.73
N ALA A 53 -13.58 -4.36 -3.08
CA ALA A 53 -14.40 -4.23 -4.27
C ALA A 53 -15.45 -3.14 -4.09
N ALA A 54 -16.13 -3.14 -2.95
CA ALA A 54 -17.08 -2.08 -2.59
C ALA A 54 -16.39 -0.71 -2.52
N LEU A 55 -15.21 -0.63 -1.88
CA LEU A 55 -14.49 0.63 -1.76
C LEU A 55 -13.94 1.12 -3.11
N ALA A 56 -13.45 0.22 -3.97
CA ALA A 56 -13.02 0.56 -5.32
C ALA A 56 -14.18 1.16 -6.14
N ALA A 57 -15.37 0.55 -6.08
CA ALA A 57 -16.55 1.05 -6.76
C ALA A 57 -16.98 2.43 -6.23
N ALA A 58 -16.95 2.63 -4.91
CA ALA A 58 -17.23 3.92 -4.29
C ALA A 58 -16.23 5.01 -4.73
N HIS A 59 -14.93 4.70 -4.72
CA HIS A 59 -13.89 5.63 -5.17
C HIS A 59 -14.04 5.96 -6.66
N ALA A 60 -14.40 4.97 -7.49
CA ALA A 60 -14.66 5.18 -8.91
C ALA A 60 -15.85 6.11 -9.16
N ALA A 61 -16.93 5.95 -8.38
CA ALA A 61 -18.10 6.84 -8.44
C ALA A 61 -17.77 8.30 -8.04
N LEU A 62 -16.69 8.51 -7.26
CA LEU A 62 -16.19 9.83 -6.87
C LEU A 62 -15.11 10.39 -7.83
N GLY A 63 -14.90 9.75 -8.99
CA GLY A 63 -13.95 10.20 -10.01
C GLY A 63 -12.58 9.52 -9.96
N GLY A 64 -12.39 8.52 -9.09
CA GLY A 64 -11.23 7.63 -9.14
C GLY A 64 -11.30 6.69 -10.35
N THR A 65 -10.18 6.08 -10.70
CA THR A 65 -10.10 5.07 -11.77
C THR A 65 -9.53 3.77 -11.24
N ILE A 66 -10.18 2.64 -11.54
CA ILE A 66 -9.63 1.30 -11.27
C ILE A 66 -8.61 1.00 -12.37
N LEU A 67 -7.34 0.79 -12.00
CA LEU A 67 -6.27 0.50 -12.96
C LEU A 67 -6.04 -1.00 -13.14
N SER A 68 -6.05 -1.76 -12.05
CA SER A 68 -5.91 -3.23 -12.09
C SER A 68 -6.40 -3.87 -10.79
N ALA A 69 -6.78 -5.14 -10.86
CA ALA A 69 -7.21 -5.92 -9.71
C ALA A 69 -6.39 -7.21 -9.58
N PHE A 70 -5.95 -7.51 -8.36
CA PHE A 70 -5.18 -8.68 -8.00
C PHE A 70 -5.83 -9.39 -6.80
N PRO A 71 -5.48 -10.65 -6.49
CA PRO A 71 -6.08 -11.38 -5.38
C PRO A 71 -6.03 -10.65 -4.03
N GLY A 72 -4.92 -9.94 -3.75
CA GLY A 72 -4.71 -9.26 -2.46
C GLY A 72 -4.97 -7.75 -2.45
N TRP A 73 -5.06 -7.09 -3.62
CA TRP A 73 -5.19 -5.64 -3.71
C TRP A 73 -5.79 -5.16 -5.03
N ILE A 74 -6.31 -3.94 -5.04
CA ILE A 74 -6.78 -3.24 -6.24
C ILE A 74 -5.96 -1.96 -6.40
N VAL A 75 -5.41 -1.73 -7.59
CA VAL A 75 -4.67 -0.50 -7.92
C VAL A 75 -5.65 0.54 -8.45
N MET A 76 -5.57 1.74 -7.90
CA MET A 76 -6.43 2.87 -8.20
C MET A 76 -5.60 4.08 -8.63
N ALA A 77 -6.22 5.00 -9.39
CA ALA A 77 -5.76 6.37 -9.55
C ALA A 77 -6.77 7.35 -8.94
N ASP A 78 -6.29 8.38 -8.24
CA ASP A 78 -7.12 9.50 -7.81
C ASP A 78 -7.51 10.41 -9.00
N PRO A 79 -8.42 11.38 -8.84
CA PRO A 79 -8.84 12.27 -9.93
C PRO A 79 -7.72 13.11 -10.58
N VAL A 80 -6.53 13.20 -9.96
CA VAL A 80 -5.36 13.89 -10.53
C VAL A 80 -4.24 12.93 -10.91
N GLY A 81 -4.53 11.63 -10.97
CA GLY A 81 -3.63 10.59 -11.49
C GLY A 81 -2.67 10.00 -10.47
N ARG A 82 -2.80 10.26 -9.16
CA ARG A 82 -1.92 9.61 -8.16
C ARG A 82 -2.32 8.16 -7.96
N VAL A 83 -1.36 7.26 -8.12
CA VAL A 83 -1.55 5.82 -7.95
C VAL A 83 -1.54 5.47 -6.47
N TYR A 84 -2.48 4.60 -6.06
CA TYR A 84 -2.57 4.01 -4.73
C TYR A 84 -3.21 2.62 -4.80
N CYS A 85 -3.12 1.85 -3.72
CA CYS A 85 -3.70 0.51 -3.64
C CYS A 85 -4.77 0.43 -2.54
N LEU A 86 -5.82 -0.34 -2.77
CA LEU A 86 -6.74 -0.82 -1.75
C LEU A 86 -6.31 -2.23 -1.34
N THR A 87 -6.07 -2.46 -0.05
CA THR A 87 -5.55 -3.74 0.47
C THR A 87 -6.48 -4.36 1.49
N GLY A 88 -6.56 -5.69 1.50
CA GLY A 88 -7.41 -6.47 2.38
C GLY A 88 -6.84 -6.56 3.78
N ARG A 89 -7.02 -5.51 4.56
CA ARG A 89 -6.50 -5.40 5.92
C ARG A 89 -7.50 -4.68 6.81
N ASP A 90 -7.51 -5.07 8.07
CA ASP A 90 -8.24 -4.36 9.11
C ASP A 90 -7.66 -2.94 9.21
N PRO A 91 -8.46 -1.87 9.02
CA PRO A 91 -7.95 -0.50 9.02
C PRO A 91 -7.47 -0.03 10.40
N ALA A 92 -7.93 -0.63 11.49
CA ALA A 92 -7.51 -0.31 12.86
C ALA A 92 -6.27 -1.14 13.28
N ALA A 93 -6.31 -2.46 13.05
CA ALA A 93 -5.25 -3.37 13.49
C ALA A 93 -4.11 -3.52 12.47
N GLY A 94 -4.36 -3.21 11.19
CA GLY A 94 -3.42 -3.38 10.07
C GLY A 94 -3.03 -4.82 9.78
N THR A 95 -3.79 -5.78 10.30
CA THR A 95 -3.64 -7.22 10.05
C THR A 95 -4.41 -7.61 8.80
N LEU A 96 -4.06 -8.74 8.18
CA LEU A 96 -4.87 -9.29 7.08
C LEU A 96 -6.27 -9.64 7.62
N SER A 97 -7.29 -9.26 6.86
CA SER A 97 -8.71 -9.60 7.11
C SER A 97 -9.10 -10.88 6.38
#